data_AF-A0A957LCI8-F1
#
_entry.id   AF-A0A957LCI8-F1
#
_cell.length_a   1.000
_cell.length_b   1.000
_cell.length_c   1.000
_cell.angle_alpha   90.00
_cell.angle_beta   90.00
_cell.angle_gamma   90.00
#
_symmetry.space_group_name_H-M   'P 1'
#
loop_
_entity.id
_entity.type
_entity.pdbx_description
1 polymer ?
#
loop_
_entity_poly.entity_id
_entity_poly.type
_entity_poly.pdbx_seq_one_letter_code
_entity_poly.pdbx_strand_id
1 'polypeptide(L)'
;LAVELATEAVQLHETYASDDGTFVYWQAHRLTGSFAPLQKAHDRLSAQLAGLPPEWENAFRHSPRHAQIFAAWQAHQPTTQSIILPRASAPVHGKLTASQQVEIVWTIFAPSDEAITDKKQRRLHQLQRLVAEAEAQGARPTLQALAEVLQVSLATVKRDLQLLKQNT
;
A
#
# COMPACT_ATOMS: atom_id res chain seq x y z
N LEU A 1 23.38 -2.27 -16.02
CA LEU A 1 23.13 -3.38 -16.97
C LEU A 1 21.84 -4.15 -16.71
N ALA A 2 21.74 -5.04 -15.71
CA ALA A 2 20.55 -5.90 -15.56
C ALA A 2 19.24 -5.14 -15.26
N VAL A 3 19.30 -4.07 -14.45
CA VAL A 3 18.13 -3.22 -14.12
C VAL A 3 17.71 -2.33 -15.29
N GLU A 4 18.67 -1.81 -16.07
CA GLU A 4 18.40 -1.00 -17.27
C GLU A 4 17.71 -1.85 -18.35
N LEU A 5 18.23 -3.06 -18.61
CA LEU A 5 17.61 -4.00 -19.54
C LEU A 5 16.19 -4.40 -19.12
N ALA A 6 15.93 -4.52 -17.81
CA ALA A 6 14.58 -4.80 -17.31
C ALA A 6 13.63 -3.61 -17.52
N THR A 7 14.11 -2.38 -17.33
CA THR A 7 13.32 -1.16 -17.56
C THR A 7 12.98 -0.99 -19.04
N GLU A 8 13.96 -1.23 -19.92
CA GLU A 8 13.80 -1.16 -21.38
C GLU A 8 12.84 -2.24 -21.90
N ALA A 9 12.95 -3.47 -21.38
CA ALA A 9 12.03 -4.55 -21.73
C ALA A 9 10.57 -4.25 -21.32
N VAL A 10 10.36 -3.61 -20.15
CA VAL A 10 9.04 -3.16 -19.70
C VAL A 10 8.46 -2.12 -20.66
N GLN A 11 9.25 -1.14 -21.10
CA GLN A 11 8.81 -0.11 -22.05
C GLN A 11 8.43 -0.71 -23.42
N LEU A 12 9.19 -1.68 -23.91
CA LEU A 12 8.88 -2.37 -25.16
C LEU A 12 7.58 -3.19 -25.06
N HIS A 13 7.35 -3.87 -23.93
CA HIS A 13 6.16 -4.72 -23.74
C HIS A 13 4.86 -3.96 -23.47
N GLU A 14 4.89 -2.69 -23.07
CA GLU A 14 3.65 -1.89 -22.96
C GLU A 14 2.92 -1.73 -24.30
N THR A 15 3.60 -2.01 -25.43
CA THR A 15 3.03 -1.95 -26.78
C THR A 15 2.54 -3.29 -27.33
N TYR A 16 2.80 -4.43 -26.66
CA TYR A 16 2.46 -5.78 -27.15
C TYR A 16 1.59 -6.55 -26.14
N ALA A 17 0.44 -7.04 -26.59
CA ALA A 17 -0.52 -7.82 -25.81
C ALA A 17 -0.23 -9.34 -25.86
N SER A 18 1.02 -9.76 -25.62
CA SER A 18 1.37 -11.18 -25.53
C SER A 18 1.36 -11.67 -24.07
N ASP A 19 1.21 -12.99 -23.90
CA ASP A 19 1.31 -13.69 -22.60
C ASP A 19 2.67 -13.45 -21.89
N ASP A 20 3.69 -13.04 -22.64
CA ASP A 20 5.04 -12.74 -22.12
C ASP A 20 5.06 -11.49 -21.22
N GLY A 21 4.09 -10.58 -21.35
CA GLY A 21 4.03 -9.35 -20.55
C GLY A 21 3.98 -9.61 -19.04
N THR A 22 3.22 -10.62 -18.61
CA THR A 22 3.13 -11.01 -17.19
C THR A 22 4.51 -11.36 -16.62
N PHE A 23 5.33 -12.09 -17.37
CA PHE A 23 6.66 -12.52 -16.92
C PHE A 23 7.72 -11.43 -17.02
N VAL A 24 7.60 -10.49 -17.97
CA VAL A 24 8.48 -9.30 -18.02
C VAL A 24 8.31 -8.47 -16.75
N TYR A 25 7.07 -8.19 -16.34
CA TYR A 25 6.80 -7.46 -15.10
C TYR A 25 7.26 -8.23 -13.85
N TRP A 26 7.03 -9.55 -13.81
CA TRP A 26 7.54 -10.40 -12.73
C TRP A 26 9.06 -10.35 -12.63
N GLN A 27 9.78 -10.45 -13.75
CA GLN A 27 11.23 -10.39 -13.76
C GLN A 27 11.75 -9.01 -13.36
N ALA A 28 11.08 -7.93 -13.78
CA ALA A 28 11.39 -6.58 -13.33
C ALA A 28 11.23 -6.41 -11.81
N HIS A 29 10.16 -6.96 -11.22
CA HIS A 29 10.02 -7.00 -9.75
C HIS A 29 11.18 -7.75 -9.09
N ARG A 30 11.53 -8.95 -9.58
CA ARG A 30 12.62 -9.75 -9.01
C ARG A 30 13.98 -9.04 -9.03
N LEU A 31 14.21 -8.19 -10.03
CA LEU A 31 15.47 -7.44 -10.18
C LEU A 31 15.50 -6.15 -9.37
N THR A 32 14.35 -5.49 -9.20
CA THR A 32 14.27 -4.15 -8.59
C THR A 32 13.76 -4.17 -7.15
N GLY A 33 13.06 -5.23 -6.75
CA GLY A 33 12.27 -5.28 -5.52
C GLY A 33 11.04 -4.37 -5.53
N SER A 34 10.75 -3.66 -6.63
CA SER A 34 9.66 -2.69 -6.68
C SER A 34 8.30 -3.39 -6.73
N PHE A 35 7.34 -2.93 -5.92
CA PHE A 35 5.97 -3.41 -5.96
C PHE A 35 5.23 -3.08 -7.26
N ALA A 36 5.52 -1.94 -7.91
CA ALA A 36 4.74 -1.52 -9.08
C ALA A 36 4.80 -2.53 -10.26
N PRO A 37 5.96 -3.09 -10.64
CA PRO A 37 6.02 -4.22 -11.56
C PRO A 37 5.29 -5.47 -11.04
N LEU A 38 5.38 -5.78 -9.75
CA LEU A 38 4.66 -6.93 -9.18
C LEU A 38 3.15 -6.79 -9.32
N GLN A 39 2.61 -5.60 -9.05
CA GLN A 39 1.21 -5.30 -9.23
C GLN A 39 0.77 -5.48 -10.69
N LYS A 40 1.54 -4.94 -11.66
CA LYS A 40 1.27 -5.14 -13.09
C LYS A 40 1.29 -6.63 -13.49
N ALA A 41 2.25 -7.41 -12.98
CA ALA A 41 2.30 -8.86 -13.23
C ALA A 41 1.07 -9.58 -12.69
N HIS A 42 0.69 -9.27 -11.44
CA HIS A 42 -0.47 -9.85 -10.78
C HIS A 42 -1.79 -9.50 -11.49
N ASP A 43 -1.99 -8.24 -11.86
CA ASP A 43 -3.22 -7.76 -12.49
C ASP A 43 -3.41 -8.42 -13.86
N ARG A 44 -2.34 -8.53 -14.66
CA ARG A 44 -2.38 -9.22 -15.96
C ARG A 44 -2.65 -10.72 -15.80
N LEU A 45 -1.96 -11.37 -14.87
CA LEU A 45 -2.21 -12.79 -14.58
C LEU A 45 -3.66 -12.99 -14.13
N SER A 46 -4.18 -12.14 -13.24
CA SER A 46 -5.56 -12.21 -12.79
C SER A 46 -6.55 -12.01 -13.93
N ALA A 47 -6.28 -11.08 -14.85
CA ALA A 47 -7.10 -10.86 -16.05
C ALA A 47 -7.05 -12.05 -17.03
N GLN A 48 -5.88 -12.70 -17.20
CA GLN A 48 -5.75 -13.92 -18.01
C GLN A 48 -6.55 -15.09 -17.43
N LEU A 49 -6.63 -15.18 -16.10
CA LEU A 49 -7.39 -16.23 -15.41
C LEU A 49 -8.89 -15.92 -15.32
N ALA A 50 -9.28 -14.65 -15.42
CA ALA A 50 -10.66 -14.23 -15.34
C ALA A 50 -11.48 -14.83 -16.50
N GLY A 51 -12.51 -15.60 -16.15
CA GLY A 51 -13.41 -16.23 -17.13
C GLY A 51 -12.97 -17.64 -17.58
N LEU A 52 -11.86 -18.16 -17.06
CA LEU A 52 -11.55 -19.58 -17.19
C LEU A 52 -12.51 -20.42 -16.32
N PRO A 53 -12.80 -21.67 -16.72
CA PRO A 53 -13.49 -22.59 -15.83
C PRO A 53 -12.67 -22.86 -14.56
N PRO A 54 -13.31 -23.12 -13.41
CA PRO A 54 -12.61 -23.23 -12.11
C PRO A 54 -11.47 -24.26 -12.09
N GLU A 55 -11.60 -25.37 -12.82
CA GLU A 55 -10.58 -26.41 -12.91
C GLU A 55 -9.31 -25.93 -13.63
N TRP A 56 -9.45 -25.06 -14.64
CA TRP A 56 -8.34 -24.46 -15.36
C TRP A 56 -7.71 -23.34 -14.53
N GLU A 57 -8.52 -22.48 -13.92
CA GLU A 57 -8.04 -21.46 -12.99
C GLU A 57 -7.17 -22.08 -11.89
N ASN A 58 -7.66 -23.18 -11.29
CA ASN A 58 -6.94 -23.89 -10.24
C ASN A 58 -5.62 -24.48 -10.76
N ALA A 59 -5.62 -25.13 -11.92
CA ALA A 59 -4.41 -25.68 -12.53
C ALA A 59 -3.36 -24.59 -12.83
N PHE A 60 -3.79 -23.45 -13.38
CA PHE A 60 -2.90 -22.33 -13.67
C PHE A 60 -2.36 -21.64 -12.41
N ARG A 61 -3.15 -21.52 -11.34
CA ARG A 61 -2.68 -20.98 -10.04
C ARG A 61 -1.58 -21.84 -9.42
N HIS A 62 -1.62 -23.15 -9.63
CA HIS A 62 -0.61 -24.09 -9.13
C HIS A 62 0.65 -24.21 -10.01
N SER A 63 0.69 -23.54 -11.17
CA SER A 63 1.94 -23.41 -11.94
C SER A 63 2.99 -22.68 -11.09
N PRO A 64 4.23 -23.20 -10.95
CA PRO A 64 5.22 -22.63 -10.03
C PRO A 64 5.49 -21.14 -10.22
N ARG A 65 5.50 -20.64 -11.47
CA ARG A 65 5.72 -19.21 -11.74
C ARG A 65 4.52 -18.35 -11.37
N HIS A 66 3.30 -18.81 -11.65
CA HIS A 66 2.08 -18.10 -11.27
C HIS A 66 1.91 -18.06 -9.76
N ALA A 67 2.18 -19.20 -9.09
CA ALA A 67 2.19 -19.29 -7.64
C ALA A 67 3.19 -18.31 -7.00
N GLN A 68 4.38 -18.12 -7.60
CA GLN A 68 5.35 -17.13 -7.13
C GLN A 68 4.84 -15.69 -7.24
N ILE A 69 4.17 -15.33 -8.34
CA ILE A 69 3.58 -14.01 -8.53
C ILE A 69 2.49 -13.77 -7.49
N PHE A 70 1.56 -14.72 -7.30
CA PHE A 70 0.50 -14.62 -6.28
C PHE A 70 1.07 -14.55 -4.87
N ALA A 71 2.04 -15.39 -4.53
CA ALA A 71 2.66 -15.40 -3.21
C ALA A 71 3.40 -14.08 -2.92
N ALA A 72 4.14 -13.55 -3.90
CA ALA A 72 4.80 -12.26 -3.76
C ALA A 72 3.79 -11.13 -3.60
N TRP A 73 2.72 -11.11 -4.41
CA TRP A 73 1.66 -10.10 -4.30
C TRP A 73 0.92 -10.18 -2.96
N GLN A 74 0.64 -11.39 -2.47
CA GLN A 74 0.05 -11.62 -1.17
C GLN A 74 0.96 -11.15 -0.02
N ALA A 75 2.27 -11.31 -0.15
CA ALA A 75 3.24 -10.83 0.83
C ALA A 75 3.32 -9.29 0.90
N HIS A 76 2.93 -8.60 -0.17
CA HIS A 76 2.83 -7.15 -0.23
C HIS A 76 1.38 -6.69 -0.03
N GLN A 77 0.53 -7.41 0.69
CA GLN A 77 -0.76 -6.82 1.05
C GLN A 77 -0.59 -5.65 2.02
N PRO A 78 -1.42 -4.60 1.93
CA PRO A 78 -1.37 -3.50 2.88
C PRO A 78 -1.50 -4.03 4.31
N THR A 79 -0.66 -3.52 5.21
CA THR A 79 -0.79 -3.85 6.63
C THR A 79 -1.80 -2.89 7.24
N THR A 80 -2.95 -3.42 7.64
CA THR A 80 -4.02 -2.64 8.27
C THR A 80 -4.08 -2.87 9.78
N GLN A 81 -4.51 -1.86 10.52
CA GLN A 81 -4.72 -1.94 11.96
C GLN A 81 -6.03 -1.27 12.36
N SER A 82 -6.86 -1.97 13.14
CA SER A 82 -8.03 -1.37 13.80
C SER A 82 -7.60 -0.53 14.99
N ILE A 83 -8.12 0.70 15.09
CA ILE A 83 -7.84 1.62 16.19
C ILE A 83 -9.10 2.37 16.60
N ILE A 84 -9.25 2.63 17.90
CA ILE A 84 -10.33 3.44 18.43
C ILE A 84 -9.85 4.89 18.55
N LEU A 85 -10.54 5.79 17.85
CA LEU A 85 -10.24 7.22 17.87
C LEU A 85 -11.45 8.04 18.33
N PRO A 86 -11.23 9.28 18.79
CA PRO A 86 -12.32 10.22 18.96
C PRO A 86 -13.07 10.42 17.64
N ARG A 87 -14.40 10.53 17.69
CA ARG A 87 -15.19 10.98 16.54
C ARG A 87 -14.83 12.41 16.17
N ALA A 88 -14.99 12.77 14.91
CA ALA A 88 -14.78 14.13 14.41
C ALA A 88 -15.63 15.17 15.19
N SER A 89 -16.83 14.78 15.62
CA SER A 89 -17.76 15.60 16.42
C SER A 89 -17.48 15.56 17.93
N ALA A 90 -16.49 14.80 18.40
CA ALA A 90 -16.19 14.69 19.82
C ALA A 90 -15.61 16.01 20.37
N PRO A 91 -15.90 16.35 21.65
CA PRO A 91 -15.27 17.49 22.32
C PRO A 91 -13.75 17.39 22.32
N VAL A 92 -13.07 18.54 22.17
CA VAL A 92 -11.60 18.61 22.17
C VAL A 92 -11.00 18.35 23.55
N HIS A 93 -11.77 18.63 24.60
CA HIS A 93 -11.33 18.55 26.00
C HIS A 93 -12.30 17.69 26.81
N GLY A 94 -11.76 17.03 27.83
CA GLY A 94 -12.52 16.17 28.73
C GLY A 94 -12.39 14.69 28.39
N LYS A 95 -13.02 13.85 29.24
CA LYS A 95 -13.03 12.41 29.06
C LYS A 95 -14.05 12.03 28.00
N LEU A 96 -13.61 11.24 27.02
CA LEU A 96 -14.49 10.72 25.98
C LEU A 96 -15.41 9.63 26.53
N THR A 97 -16.65 9.66 26.08
CA THR A 97 -17.63 8.58 26.25
C THR A 97 -17.55 7.59 25.10
N ALA A 98 -18.09 6.39 25.26
CA ALA A 98 -18.07 5.37 24.22
C ALA A 98 -18.75 5.83 22.92
N SER A 99 -19.82 6.64 23.01
CA SER A 99 -20.51 7.20 21.84
C SER A 99 -19.71 8.28 21.11
N GLN A 100 -18.68 8.84 21.76
CA GLN A 100 -17.76 9.83 21.19
C GLN A 100 -16.50 9.18 20.61
N GLN A 101 -16.43 7.86 20.61
CA GLN A 101 -15.37 7.08 19.99
C GLN A 101 -15.91 6.37 18.74
N VAL A 102 -15.01 6.06 17.83
CA VAL A 102 -15.27 5.27 16.63
C VAL A 102 -14.07 4.37 16.37
N GLU A 103 -14.34 3.11 16.07
CA GLU A 103 -13.32 2.19 15.57
C GLU A 103 -13.15 2.45 14.07
N ILE A 104 -11.90 2.63 13.65
CA ILE A 104 -11.53 2.80 12.25
C ILE A 104 -10.46 1.80 11.86
N VAL A 105 -10.33 1.56 10.57
CA VAL A 105 -9.23 0.77 10.01
C VAL A 105 -8.23 1.71 9.35
N TRP A 106 -6.97 1.64 9.77
CA TRP A 106 -5.88 2.39 9.16
C TRP A 106 -4.97 1.48 8.34
N THR A 107 -4.49 2.00 7.21
CA THR A 107 -3.45 1.36 6.37
C THR A 107 -2.07 1.84 6.80
N ILE A 108 -1.46 1.13 7.75
CA ILE A 108 -0.17 1.48 8.35
C ILE A 108 0.94 1.42 7.31
N PHE A 109 0.91 0.37 6.50
CA PHE A 109 1.81 0.19 5.37
C PHE A 109 0.99 -0.12 4.13
N ALA A 110 1.27 0.61 3.06
CA ALA A 110 0.81 0.29 1.72
C ALA A 110 2.04 -0.01 0.85
N PRO A 111 1.95 -0.92 -0.13
CA PRO A 111 3.10 -1.25 -0.98
C PRO A 111 3.66 -0.06 -1.78
N SER A 112 2.81 0.93 -2.08
CA SER A 112 3.25 2.20 -2.68
C SER A 112 4.28 2.95 -1.83
N ASP A 113 4.32 2.69 -0.51
CA ASP A 113 5.30 3.28 0.41
C ASP A 113 6.73 2.86 0.05
N GLU A 114 6.92 1.68 -0.54
CA GLU A 114 8.25 1.16 -0.92
C GLU A 114 8.91 1.97 -2.02
N ALA A 115 8.11 2.57 -2.92
CA ALA A 115 8.62 3.43 -3.98
C ALA A 115 9.28 4.71 -3.42
N ILE A 116 8.97 5.09 -2.17
CA ILE A 116 9.51 6.28 -1.54
C ILE A 116 10.78 5.92 -0.76
N THR A 117 11.94 6.09 -1.37
CA THR A 117 13.24 5.67 -0.80
C THR A 117 13.64 6.49 0.45
N ASP A 118 13.33 7.79 0.45
CA ASP A 118 13.63 8.65 1.59
C ASP A 118 12.67 8.39 2.76
N LYS A 119 13.23 8.04 3.92
CA LYS A 119 12.45 7.66 5.11
C LYS A 119 11.55 8.78 5.62
N LYS A 120 11.96 10.05 5.46
CA LYS A 120 11.15 11.20 5.89
C LYS A 120 9.97 11.40 4.94
N GLN A 121 10.21 11.38 3.63
CA GLN A 121 9.15 11.49 2.63
C GLN A 121 8.15 10.34 2.74
N ARG A 122 8.62 9.11 2.97
CA ARG A 122 7.74 7.95 3.17
C ARG A 122 6.82 8.16 4.36
N ARG A 123 7.37 8.60 5.49
CA ARG A 123 6.58 8.87 6.70
C ARG A 123 5.59 10.01 6.49
N LEU A 124 5.96 11.07 5.76
CA LEU A 124 5.03 12.16 5.41
C LEU A 124 3.86 11.64 4.56
N HIS A 125 4.15 10.81 3.57
CA HIS A 125 3.13 10.16 2.73
C HIS A 125 2.19 9.26 3.56
N GLN A 126 2.75 8.43 4.44
CA GLN A 126 1.96 7.60 5.37
C GLN A 126 1.10 8.46 6.30
N LEU A 127 1.66 9.53 6.86
CA LEU A 127 0.95 10.45 7.76
C LEU A 127 -0.23 11.14 7.07
N GLN A 128 -0.04 11.60 5.82
CA GLN A 128 -1.13 12.14 5.00
C GLN A 128 -2.25 11.11 4.79
N ARG A 129 -1.88 9.87 4.42
CA ARG A 129 -2.85 8.78 4.23
C ARG A 129 -3.64 8.51 5.50
N LEU A 130 -2.97 8.33 6.65
CA LEU A 130 -3.63 8.02 7.92
C LEU A 130 -4.60 9.13 8.36
N VAL A 131 -4.23 10.41 8.17
CA VAL A 131 -5.12 11.53 8.46
C VAL A 131 -6.37 11.49 7.56
N ALA A 132 -6.18 11.31 6.25
CA ALA A 132 -7.28 11.23 5.30
C ALA A 132 -8.22 10.03 5.57
N GLU A 133 -7.66 8.86 5.88
CA GLU A 133 -8.43 7.66 6.22
C GLU A 133 -9.24 7.84 7.52
N ALA A 134 -8.69 8.53 8.52
CA ALA A 134 -9.41 8.84 9.75
C ALA A 134 -10.59 9.78 9.48
N GLU A 135 -10.35 10.85 8.72
CA GLU A 135 -11.39 11.81 8.35
C GLU A 135 -12.52 11.15 7.54
N ALA A 136 -12.17 10.31 6.56
CA ALA A 136 -13.12 9.57 5.74
C ALA A 136 -14.01 8.62 6.59
N GLN A 137 -13.48 8.11 7.70
CA GLN A 137 -14.20 7.24 8.64
C GLN A 137 -14.84 8.02 9.80
N GLY A 138 -14.88 9.35 9.73
CA GLY A 138 -15.53 10.21 10.73
C GLY A 138 -14.80 10.29 12.07
N ALA A 139 -13.50 9.97 12.08
CA ALA A 139 -12.63 10.07 13.24
C ALA A 139 -11.76 11.33 13.20
N ARG A 140 -11.30 11.75 14.37
CA ARG A 140 -10.29 12.78 14.54
C ARG A 140 -8.99 12.13 15.03
N PRO A 141 -7.93 12.10 14.21
CA PRO A 141 -6.67 11.49 14.61
C PRO A 141 -6.03 12.27 15.78
N THR A 142 -5.50 11.55 16.75
CA THR A 142 -4.70 12.13 17.85
C THR A 142 -3.22 12.03 17.52
N LEU A 143 -2.41 12.98 18.00
CA LEU A 143 -0.95 12.92 17.82
C LEU A 143 -0.35 11.63 18.39
N GLN A 144 -0.92 11.15 19.49
CA GLN A 144 -0.49 9.94 20.16
C GLN A 144 -0.78 8.69 19.33
N ALA A 145 -2.00 8.54 18.82
CA ALA A 145 -2.34 7.41 17.96
C ALA A 145 -1.46 7.35 16.70
N LEU A 146 -1.22 8.50 16.07
CA LEU A 146 -0.32 8.60 14.91
C LEU A 146 1.12 8.22 15.25
N ALA A 147 1.62 8.66 16.40
CA ALA A 147 2.98 8.35 16.86
C ALA A 147 3.16 6.86 17.17
N GLU A 148 2.18 6.26 17.85
CA GLU A 148 2.17 4.83 18.20
C GLU A 148 2.15 3.97 16.94
N VAL A 149 1.25 4.27 16.00
CA VAL A 149 1.09 3.49 14.76
C VAL A 149 2.30 3.61 13.84
N LEU A 150 2.89 4.81 13.72
CA LEU A 150 4.10 5.02 12.93
C LEU A 150 5.39 4.68 13.67
N GLN A 151 5.32 4.26 14.94
CA GLN A 151 6.47 3.94 15.79
C GLN A 151 7.51 5.07 15.86
N VAL A 152 7.04 6.31 16.02
CA VAL A 152 7.88 7.51 16.14
C VAL A 152 7.50 8.35 17.36
N SER A 153 8.30 9.35 17.70
CA SER A 153 7.97 10.25 18.82
C SER A 153 6.86 11.24 18.44
N LEU A 154 6.10 11.69 19.46
CA LEU A 154 5.12 12.78 19.33
C LEU A 154 5.72 14.04 18.70
N ALA A 155 6.97 14.37 19.04
CA ALA A 155 7.67 15.52 18.51
C ALA A 155 7.93 15.38 17.00
N THR A 156 8.25 14.18 16.53
CA THR A 156 8.38 13.88 15.10
C THR A 156 7.05 14.06 14.37
N VAL A 157 5.96 13.47 14.89
CA VAL A 157 4.62 13.63 14.27
C VAL A 157 4.20 15.08 14.21
N LYS A 158 4.39 15.84 15.29
CA LYS A 158 4.05 17.27 15.35
C LYS A 158 4.80 18.07 14.28
N ARG A 159 6.11 17.82 14.13
CA ARG A 159 6.95 18.48 13.11
C ARG A 159 6.50 18.11 11.70
N ASP A 160 6.21 16.83 11.46
CA ASP A 160 5.80 16.36 10.15
C ASP A 160 4.41 16.90 9.75
N LEU A 161 3.44 16.95 10.66
CA LEU A 161 2.15 17.60 10.41
C LEU A 161 2.29 19.10 10.12
N GLN A 162 3.23 19.80 10.75
CA GLN A 162 3.52 21.19 10.43
C GLN A 162 4.05 21.35 9.00
N LEU A 163 4.96 20.47 8.58
CA LEU A 163 5.47 20.46 7.20
C LEU A 163 4.35 20.21 6.18
N LEU A 164 3.45 19.27 6.47
CA LEU A 164 2.32 18.98 5.58
C LEU A 164 1.38 20.19 5.42
N LYS A 165 1.12 20.93 6.51
CA LYS A 165 0.29 22.14 6.48
C LYS A 165 0.91 23.29 5.70
N GLN A 166 2.24 23.35 5.59
CA GLN A 166 2.94 24.41 4.84
C GLN A 166 2.94 24.15 3.33
N ASN A 167 2.71 22.91 2.91
CA ASN A 167 2.75 22.47 1.53
C ASN A 167 1.35 22.27 0.91
N THR A 168 0.29 22.64 1.62
CA THR A 168 -1.12 22.60 1.16
C THR A 168 -1.62 24.03 0.99
#